data_AF-A0A8T4DQ72-F1
#
_entry.id   AF-A0A8T4DQ72-F1
#
_cell.length_a   1.000
_cell.length_b   1.000
_cell.length_c   1.000
_cell.angle_alpha   90.00
_cell.angle_beta   90.00
_cell.angle_gamma   90.00
#
_symmetry.space_group_name_H-M   'P 1'
#
loop_
_entity.id
_entity.type
_entity.pdbx_description
1 polymer ?
#
loop_
_entity_poly.entity_id
_entity_poly.type
_entity_poly.pdbx_seq_one_letter_code
_entity_poly.pdbx_strand_id
1 'polypeptide(L)'
;MLIDNLSLGVVVGLAALIIASISDLKTREVPDWLNFSLSFFAIGYAVILSIFHWNASFIVNSAAGLLFGLGIGLLMFYTGQWGGGDSKLIIGLSAILGLSVPYISDLKGDYELLIFLANTLFVGAVYGLAFSAWKAVVHFSECKAEAIFKLKQKSVRVAKIVLLIFMIISLVNYMLSPGLDSAFLVGISIVMMAMLYMWILISCVEKVHMIRKIKVSGLTEGDWVVETVMKGGKTILKPNKTGVTTEDIGLLKKNKIQEVTIKVGIPFVPSFLIAYILMMIIGNWLVYLF
;
A
#
# COMPACT_ATOMS: atom_id res chain seq x y z
N MET A 1 8.67 23.82 15.24
CA MET A 1 9.95 23.78 14.50
C MET A 1 9.80 23.31 13.04
N LEU A 2 8.86 22.42 12.68
CA LEU A 2 8.45 22.15 11.27
C LEU A 2 7.26 23.02 10.79
N ILE A 3 6.49 23.59 11.71
CA ILE A 3 5.32 24.43 11.41
C ILE A 3 5.73 25.82 10.90
N ASP A 4 6.95 26.28 11.20
CA ASP A 4 7.40 27.64 10.88
C ASP A 4 7.87 27.81 9.43
N ASN A 5 8.04 26.71 8.67
CA ASN A 5 8.42 26.70 7.25
C ASN A 5 7.58 25.69 6.46
N LEU A 6 6.25 25.84 6.48
CA LEU A 6 5.38 25.02 5.64
C LEU A 6 5.60 25.41 4.16
N SER A 7 6.46 24.67 3.47
CA SER A 7 6.75 24.94 2.07
C SER A 7 5.48 24.77 1.22
N LEU A 8 5.33 25.58 0.18
CA LEU A 8 4.19 25.48 -0.73
C LEU A 8 4.03 24.06 -1.31
N GLY A 9 5.16 23.37 -1.54
CA GLY A 9 5.18 21.97 -1.96
C GLY A 9 4.46 21.05 -0.99
N VAL A 10 4.71 21.19 0.32
CA VAL A 10 4.07 20.35 1.34
C VAL A 10 2.56 20.58 1.41
N VAL A 11 2.12 21.82 1.27
CA VAL A 11 0.68 22.17 1.23
C VAL A 11 0.00 21.53 0.02
N VAL A 12 0.63 21.61 -1.15
CA VAL A 12 0.09 21.02 -2.39
C VAL A 12 0.07 19.50 -2.30
N GLY A 13 1.11 18.87 -1.73
CA GLY A 13 1.14 17.43 -1.44
C GLY A 13 -0.01 17.00 -0.54
N LEU A 14 -0.25 17.72 0.55
CA LEU A 14 -1.37 17.47 1.46
C LEU A 14 -2.73 17.62 0.77
N ALA A 15 -2.92 18.70 0.00
CA ALA A 15 -4.16 18.94 -0.74
C ALA A 15 -4.42 17.81 -1.77
N ALA A 16 -3.39 17.38 -2.49
CA ALA A 16 -3.48 16.27 -3.43
C ALA A 16 -3.84 14.96 -2.73
N LEU A 17 -3.23 14.66 -1.57
CA LEU A 17 -3.56 13.49 -0.77
C LEU A 17 -4.98 13.51 -0.23
N ILE A 18 -5.52 14.68 0.15
CA ILE A 18 -6.92 14.82 0.57
C ILE A 18 -7.86 14.51 -0.60
N ILE A 19 -7.62 15.11 -1.77
CA ILE A 19 -8.44 14.88 -2.98
C ILE A 19 -8.36 13.41 -3.39
N ALA A 20 -7.15 12.84 -3.42
CA ALA A 20 -6.91 11.44 -3.76
C ALA A 20 -7.58 10.50 -2.77
N SER A 21 -7.53 10.79 -1.46
CA SER A 21 -8.19 9.99 -0.42
C SER A 21 -9.72 10.01 -0.56
N ILE A 22 -10.30 11.18 -0.87
CA ILE A 22 -11.75 11.31 -1.11
C ILE A 22 -12.15 10.50 -2.36
N SER A 23 -11.36 10.59 -3.42
CA SER A 23 -11.60 9.83 -4.65
C SER A 23 -11.50 8.33 -4.38
N ASP A 24 -10.41 7.86 -3.77
CA ASP A 24 -10.16 6.46 -3.47
C ASP A 24 -11.25 5.84 -2.57
N LEU A 25 -11.70 6.57 -1.53
CA LEU A 25 -12.81 6.11 -0.69
C LEU A 25 -14.14 5.97 -1.45
N LYS A 26 -14.40 6.85 -2.44
CA LYS A 26 -15.66 6.89 -3.21
C LYS A 26 -15.66 5.96 -4.41
N THR A 27 -14.60 5.97 -5.20
CA THR A 27 -14.50 5.31 -6.51
C THR A 27 -13.47 4.18 -6.55
N ARG A 28 -12.63 4.03 -5.53
CA ARG A 28 -11.47 3.10 -5.52
C ARG A 28 -10.41 3.41 -6.57
N GLU A 29 -10.39 4.66 -7.01
CA GLU A 29 -9.50 5.13 -8.06
C GLU A 29 -8.91 6.49 -7.69
N VAL A 30 -7.65 6.70 -8.08
CA VAL A 30 -6.99 7.99 -8.04
C VAL A 30 -6.98 8.57 -9.46
N PRO A 31 -7.54 9.77 -9.69
CA PRO A 31 -7.61 10.33 -11.02
C PRO A 31 -6.22 10.61 -11.60
N ASP A 32 -5.99 10.17 -12.85
CA ASP A 32 -4.69 10.35 -13.50
C ASP A 32 -4.29 11.83 -13.64
N TRP A 33 -5.26 12.73 -13.88
CA TRP A 33 -4.98 14.16 -13.95
C TRP A 33 -4.36 14.69 -12.65
N LEU A 34 -4.75 14.16 -11.49
CA LEU A 34 -4.23 14.59 -10.19
C LEU A 34 -2.76 14.17 -10.05
N ASN A 35 -2.46 12.91 -10.40
CA ASN A 35 -1.11 12.37 -10.37
C ASN A 35 -0.16 13.13 -11.30
N PHE A 36 -0.56 13.35 -12.56
CA PHE A 36 0.27 14.07 -13.51
C PHE A 36 0.43 15.56 -13.14
N SER A 37 -0.65 16.20 -12.64
CA SER A 37 -0.58 17.58 -12.16
C SER A 37 0.38 17.72 -10.98
N LEU A 38 0.40 16.73 -10.08
CA LEU A 38 1.30 16.73 -8.93
C LEU A 38 2.77 16.65 -9.34
N SER A 39 3.12 15.72 -10.24
CA SER A 39 4.48 15.60 -10.77
C SER A 39 4.91 16.84 -11.55
N PHE A 40 4.03 17.41 -12.39
CA PHE A 40 4.32 18.62 -13.15
C PHE A 40 4.53 19.82 -12.22
N PHE A 41 3.66 19.99 -11.22
CA PHE A 41 3.78 21.03 -10.21
C PHE A 41 5.11 20.91 -9.44
N ALA A 42 5.48 19.70 -9.01
CA ALA A 42 6.71 19.47 -8.24
C ALA A 42 7.96 19.97 -8.98
N ILE A 43 8.12 19.55 -10.25
CA ILE A 43 9.27 19.96 -11.08
C ILE A 43 9.20 21.45 -11.41
N GLY A 44 8.03 21.97 -11.77
CA GLY A 44 7.85 23.41 -12.04
C GLY A 44 8.18 24.28 -10.83
N TYR A 45 7.72 23.89 -9.65
CA TYR A 45 8.03 24.56 -8.39
C TYR A 45 9.53 24.51 -8.06
N ALA A 46 10.17 23.36 -8.27
CA ALA A 46 11.61 23.22 -8.08
C ALA A 46 12.43 24.12 -9.03
N VAL A 47 12.00 24.27 -10.29
CA VAL A 47 12.61 25.20 -11.25
C VAL A 47 12.49 26.64 -10.77
N ILE A 48 11.31 27.05 -10.32
CA ILE A 48 11.07 28.38 -9.78
C ILE A 48 11.99 28.64 -8.59
N LEU A 49 12.02 27.74 -7.59
CA LEU A 49 12.90 27.87 -6.42
C LEU A 49 14.38 27.95 -6.81
N SER A 50 14.81 27.16 -7.78
CA SER A 50 16.18 27.16 -8.26
C SER A 50 16.61 28.50 -8.85
N ILE A 51 15.71 29.15 -9.61
CA ILE A 51 15.94 30.48 -10.19
C ILE A 51 15.99 31.54 -9.08
N PHE A 52 15.03 31.53 -8.15
CA PHE A 52 14.94 32.53 -7.08
C PHE A 52 16.12 32.48 -6.10
N HIS A 53 16.58 31.28 -5.75
CA HIS A 53 17.67 31.07 -4.80
C HIS A 53 19.04 30.88 -5.47
N TRP A 54 19.09 30.96 -6.81
CA TRP A 54 20.30 30.74 -7.61
C TRP A 54 21.02 29.43 -7.25
N ASN A 55 20.24 28.37 -7.02
CA ASN A 55 20.75 27.10 -6.51
C ASN A 55 20.11 25.92 -7.27
N ALA A 56 20.93 25.15 -7.99
CA ALA A 56 20.47 24.01 -8.77
C ALA A 56 19.99 22.81 -7.93
N SER A 57 20.32 22.77 -6.63
CA SER A 57 19.98 21.65 -5.74
C SER A 57 18.46 21.42 -5.65
N PHE A 58 17.62 22.44 -5.77
CA PHE A 58 16.16 22.27 -5.77
C PHE A 58 15.68 21.38 -6.92
N ILE A 59 16.16 21.63 -8.15
CA ILE A 59 15.81 20.81 -9.32
C ILE A 59 16.42 19.42 -9.19
N VAL A 60 17.69 19.33 -8.79
CA VAL A 60 18.38 18.04 -8.64
C VAL A 60 17.68 17.16 -7.61
N ASN A 61 17.32 17.69 -6.45
CA ASN A 61 16.63 16.95 -5.40
C ASN A 61 15.22 16.52 -5.82
N SER A 62 14.46 17.40 -6.50
CA SER A 62 13.12 17.06 -7.00
C SER A 62 13.18 15.99 -8.10
N ALA A 63 14.13 16.10 -9.03
CA ALA A 63 14.35 15.10 -10.07
C ALA A 63 14.84 13.76 -9.50
N ALA A 64 15.75 13.79 -8.52
CA ALA A 64 16.21 12.59 -7.81
C ALA A 64 15.05 11.92 -7.07
N GLY A 65 14.21 12.70 -6.39
CA GLY A 65 12.98 12.23 -5.75
C GLY A 65 12.01 11.60 -6.74
N LEU A 66 11.77 12.24 -7.89
CA LEU A 66 10.93 11.69 -8.96
C LEU A 66 11.47 10.35 -9.47
N LEU A 67 12.77 10.24 -9.75
CA LEU A 67 13.40 9.01 -10.24
C LEU A 67 13.34 7.89 -9.19
N PHE A 68 13.60 8.22 -7.93
CA PHE A 68 13.48 7.27 -6.82
C PHE A 68 12.03 6.79 -6.65
N GLY A 69 11.08 7.72 -6.66
CA GLY A 69 9.64 7.42 -6.62
C GLY A 69 9.20 6.59 -7.81
N LEU A 70 9.73 6.83 -9.00
CA LEU A 70 9.49 6.01 -10.20
C LEU A 70 9.98 4.58 -10.00
N GLY A 71 11.19 4.41 -9.47
CA GLY A 71 11.73 3.09 -9.14
C GLY A 71 10.84 2.32 -8.17
N ILE A 72 10.45 2.94 -7.05
CA ILE A 72 9.58 2.32 -6.05
C ILE A 72 8.17 2.07 -6.61
N GLY A 73 7.57 3.06 -7.26
CA GLY A 73 6.21 2.97 -7.81
C GLY A 73 6.10 1.86 -8.85
N LEU A 74 7.04 1.75 -9.77
CA LEU A 74 7.07 0.66 -10.76
C LEU A 74 7.29 -0.69 -10.09
N LEU A 75 8.20 -0.78 -9.11
CA LEU A 75 8.42 -2.03 -8.37
C LEU A 75 7.14 -2.48 -7.67
N MET A 76 6.44 -1.58 -6.97
CA MET A 76 5.21 -1.91 -6.24
C MET A 76 4.05 -2.25 -7.19
N PHE A 77 3.96 -1.60 -8.34
CA PHE A 77 2.97 -1.90 -9.37
C PHE A 77 3.20 -3.28 -10.01
N TYR A 78 4.40 -3.56 -10.51
CA TYR A 78 4.69 -4.83 -11.19
C TYR A 78 4.74 -6.04 -10.23
N THR A 79 5.02 -5.82 -8.95
CA THR A 79 4.89 -6.86 -7.91
C THR A 79 3.45 -7.05 -7.43
N GLY A 80 2.51 -6.21 -7.87
CA GLY A 80 1.10 -6.27 -7.51
C GLY A 80 0.82 -5.89 -6.05
N GLN A 81 1.71 -5.13 -5.42
CA GLN A 81 1.53 -4.66 -4.04
C GLN A 81 0.61 -3.44 -3.98
N TRP A 82 0.77 -2.51 -4.93
CA TRP A 82 -0.02 -1.27 -5.02
C TRP A 82 -0.68 -1.12 -6.38
N GLY A 83 -1.81 -0.41 -6.41
CA GLY A 83 -2.51 -0.09 -7.65
C GLY A 83 -1.74 0.93 -8.51
N GLY A 84 -2.15 1.07 -9.77
CA GLY A 84 -1.56 2.07 -10.67
C GLY A 84 -1.74 3.50 -10.14
N GLY A 85 -2.91 3.81 -9.55
CA GLY A 85 -3.19 5.10 -8.93
C GLY A 85 -2.24 5.42 -7.77
N ASP A 86 -2.11 4.51 -6.81
CA ASP A 86 -1.22 4.65 -5.64
C ASP A 86 0.24 4.83 -6.07
N SER A 87 0.67 4.04 -7.05
CA SER A 87 2.06 4.05 -7.55
C SER A 87 2.39 5.39 -8.22
N LYS A 88 1.49 5.90 -9.08
CA LYS A 88 1.64 7.22 -9.72
C LYS A 88 1.62 8.36 -8.69
N LEU A 89 0.81 8.24 -7.64
CA LEU A 89 0.73 9.23 -6.57
C LEU A 89 2.06 9.32 -5.79
N ILE A 90 2.67 8.17 -5.47
CA ILE A 90 4.00 8.12 -4.84
C ILE A 90 5.05 8.77 -5.73
N ILE A 91 5.00 8.60 -7.06
CA ILE A 91 5.94 9.26 -7.98
C ILE A 91 5.83 10.79 -7.86
N GLY A 92 4.62 11.34 -7.89
CA GLY A 92 4.38 12.77 -7.74
C GLY A 92 4.79 13.32 -6.37
N LEU A 93 4.42 12.62 -5.29
CA LEU A 93 4.82 13.00 -3.92
C LEU A 93 6.32 12.93 -3.72
N SER A 94 7.00 11.95 -4.31
CA SER A 94 8.46 11.82 -4.19
C SER A 94 9.18 12.99 -4.87
N ALA A 95 8.63 13.52 -5.96
CA ALA A 95 9.16 14.72 -6.60
C ALA A 95 8.96 15.99 -5.75
N ILE A 96 7.86 16.07 -5.00
CA ILE A 96 7.59 17.19 -4.07
C ILE A 96 8.52 17.15 -2.87
N LEU A 97 8.62 15.99 -2.21
CA LEU A 97 9.47 15.82 -1.03
C LEU A 97 10.96 15.86 -1.38
N GLY A 98 11.29 15.47 -2.61
CA GLY A 98 12.66 15.41 -3.10
C GLY A 98 13.47 14.30 -2.43
N LEU A 99 14.66 14.07 -2.97
CA LEU A 99 15.65 13.19 -2.35
C LEU A 99 16.98 13.96 -2.27
N SER A 100 17.44 14.23 -1.04
CA SER A 100 18.73 14.86 -0.82
C SER A 100 19.84 13.93 -1.31
N VAL A 101 20.57 14.34 -2.34
CA VAL A 101 21.70 13.58 -2.89
C VAL A 101 22.98 13.96 -2.13
N PRO A 102 23.60 13.02 -1.39
CA PRO A 102 24.86 13.28 -0.70
C PRO A 102 25.88 13.84 -1.70
N TYR A 103 26.68 14.82 -1.28
CA TYR A 103 27.71 15.53 -2.08
C TYR A 103 27.22 16.63 -3.05
N ILE A 104 25.91 16.77 -3.31
CA ILE A 104 25.37 17.85 -4.15
C ILE A 104 24.54 18.84 -3.34
N SER A 105 23.89 18.38 -2.27
CA SER A 105 23.06 19.21 -1.41
C SER A 105 23.82 19.73 -0.20
N ASP A 106 24.03 21.06 -0.12
CA ASP A 106 24.43 21.75 1.13
C ASP A 106 23.34 21.67 2.23
N LEU A 107 22.15 21.16 1.89
CA LEU A 107 21.06 20.87 2.81
C LEU A 107 21.44 19.70 3.72
N LYS A 108 21.80 20.01 4.97
CA LYS A 108 21.84 19.03 6.06
C LYS A 108 20.45 18.39 6.22
N GLY A 109 20.32 17.14 5.81
CA GLY A 109 19.58 16.14 6.59
C GLY A 109 18.05 16.08 6.50
N ASP A 110 17.43 16.51 5.41
CA ASP A 110 15.98 16.29 5.24
C ASP A 110 15.72 14.96 4.53
N TYR A 111 15.42 13.92 5.32
CA TYR A 111 15.03 12.58 4.88
C TYR A 111 13.51 12.44 4.73
N GLU A 112 12.80 13.52 4.41
CA GLU A 112 11.34 13.58 4.40
C GLU A 112 10.72 12.47 3.55
N LEU A 113 11.23 12.24 2.34
CA LEU A 113 10.77 11.15 1.48
C LEU A 113 10.93 9.77 2.14
N LEU A 114 12.08 9.50 2.77
CA LEU A 114 12.31 8.21 3.43
C LEU A 114 11.42 8.05 4.67
N ILE A 115 11.23 9.11 5.45
CA ILE A 115 10.33 9.13 6.61
C ILE A 115 8.89 8.92 6.15
N PHE A 116 8.45 9.60 5.09
CA PHE A 116 7.14 9.43 4.50
C PHE A 116 6.91 7.99 4.03
N LEU A 117 7.88 7.38 3.36
CA LEU A 117 7.78 5.98 2.93
C LEU A 117 7.76 5.02 4.12
N ALA A 118 8.60 5.23 5.13
CA ALA A 118 8.58 4.44 6.37
C ALA A 118 7.22 4.56 7.09
N ASN A 119 6.70 5.78 7.22
CA ASN A 119 5.38 6.05 7.77
C ASN A 119 4.29 5.36 6.93
N THR A 120 4.39 5.41 5.61
CA THR A 120 3.42 4.79 4.70
C THR A 120 3.39 3.28 4.88
N LEU A 121 4.54 2.62 5.06
CA LEU A 121 4.59 1.19 5.35
C LEU A 121 3.97 0.87 6.71
N PHE A 122 4.32 1.62 7.75
CA PHE A 122 3.81 1.40 9.11
C PHE A 122 2.30 1.69 9.22
N VAL A 123 1.88 2.89 8.83
CA VAL A 123 0.49 3.32 8.83
C VAL A 123 -0.34 2.49 7.86
N GLY A 124 0.19 2.16 6.69
CA GLY A 124 -0.47 1.28 5.72
C GLY A 124 -0.74 -0.10 6.28
N ALA A 125 0.22 -0.69 7.01
CA ALA A 125 0.01 -1.95 7.71
C ALA A 125 -1.10 -1.82 8.76
N VAL A 126 -1.03 -0.83 9.65
CA VAL A 126 -2.05 -0.60 10.69
C VAL A 126 -3.43 -0.36 10.06
N TYR A 127 -3.51 0.47 9.02
CA TYR A 127 -4.73 0.79 8.30
C TYR A 127 -5.34 -0.45 7.63
N GLY A 128 -4.54 -1.22 6.89
CA GLY A 128 -5.00 -2.44 6.22
C GLY A 128 -5.52 -3.49 7.20
N LEU A 129 -4.85 -3.64 8.34
CA LEU A 129 -5.31 -4.54 9.41
C LEU A 129 -6.58 -4.04 10.09
N ALA A 130 -6.68 -2.74 10.40
CA ALA A 130 -7.87 -2.14 10.98
C ALA A 130 -9.08 -2.24 10.05
N PHE A 131 -8.88 -1.96 8.75
CA PHE A 131 -9.92 -2.10 7.73
C PHE A 131 -10.38 -3.56 7.62
N SER A 132 -9.43 -4.51 7.61
CA SER A 132 -9.75 -5.94 7.55
C SER A 132 -10.52 -6.40 8.79
N ALA A 133 -10.09 -6.00 9.99
CA ALA A 133 -10.78 -6.32 11.23
C ALA A 133 -12.20 -5.74 11.25
N TRP A 134 -12.36 -4.46 10.86
CA TRP A 134 -13.67 -3.82 10.76
C TRP A 134 -14.60 -4.58 9.81
N LYS A 135 -14.13 -4.92 8.59
CA LYS A 135 -14.93 -5.70 7.62
C LYS A 135 -15.26 -7.10 8.11
N ALA A 136 -14.34 -7.77 8.78
CA ALA A 136 -14.59 -9.08 9.37
C ALA A 136 -15.65 -9.03 10.49
N VAL A 137 -15.68 -7.96 11.29
CA VAL A 137 -16.73 -7.75 12.30
C VAL A 137 -18.08 -7.45 11.67
N VAL A 138 -18.12 -6.61 10.62
CA VAL A 138 -19.37 -6.30 9.90
C VAL A 138 -19.99 -7.54 9.25
N HIS A 139 -19.17 -8.43 8.69
CA HIS A 139 -19.59 -9.68 8.05
C HIS A 139 -19.23 -10.91 8.89
N PHE A 140 -19.43 -10.83 10.21
CA PHE A 140 -18.93 -11.84 11.15
C PHE A 140 -19.45 -13.25 10.89
N SER A 141 -20.70 -13.41 10.46
CA SER A 141 -21.30 -14.71 10.16
C SER A 141 -20.57 -15.45 9.04
N GLU A 142 -20.41 -14.81 7.89
CA GLU A 142 -19.71 -15.35 6.73
C GLU A 142 -18.24 -15.54 7.07
N CYS A 143 -17.67 -14.58 7.82
CA CYS A 143 -16.25 -14.64 8.11
C CYS A 143 -15.88 -15.75 9.09
N LYS A 144 -16.72 -15.98 10.10
CA LYS A 144 -16.57 -17.10 11.04
C LYS A 144 -16.63 -18.44 10.30
N ALA A 145 -17.55 -18.60 9.35
CA ALA A 145 -17.67 -19.82 8.57
C ALA A 145 -16.40 -20.10 7.76
N GLU A 146 -15.86 -19.09 7.06
CA GLU A 146 -14.62 -19.23 6.29
C GLU A 146 -13.40 -19.49 7.18
N ALA A 147 -13.28 -18.80 8.31
CA ALA A 147 -12.19 -19.00 9.26
C ALA A 147 -12.19 -20.44 9.83
N ILE A 148 -13.36 -20.97 10.19
CA ILE A 148 -13.51 -22.36 10.64
C ILE A 148 -13.14 -23.33 9.52
N PHE A 149 -13.57 -23.06 8.28
CA PHE A 149 -13.21 -23.87 7.12
C PHE A 149 -11.69 -23.91 6.92
N LYS A 150 -11.00 -22.77 6.94
CA LYS A 150 -9.54 -22.65 6.84
C LYS A 150 -8.81 -23.39 7.96
N LEU A 151 -9.25 -23.21 9.22
CA LEU A 151 -8.66 -23.89 10.37
C LEU A 151 -8.80 -25.43 10.32
N LYS A 152 -9.81 -25.95 9.62
CA LYS A 152 -9.98 -27.39 9.41
C LYS A 152 -9.05 -27.96 8.35
N GLN A 153 -8.48 -27.14 7.45
CA GLN A 153 -7.57 -27.60 6.41
C GLN A 153 -6.31 -28.24 7.00
N LYS A 154 -5.85 -29.34 6.39
CA LYS A 154 -4.72 -30.13 6.89
C LYS A 154 -3.45 -29.28 7.06
N SER A 155 -3.11 -28.45 6.08
CA SER A 155 -1.93 -27.58 6.10
C SER A 155 -1.97 -26.58 7.25
N VAL A 156 -3.09 -25.87 7.41
CA VAL A 156 -3.28 -24.87 8.48
C VAL A 156 -3.28 -25.52 9.86
N ARG A 157 -3.90 -26.70 10.00
CA ARG A 157 -3.91 -27.46 11.25
C ARG A 157 -2.49 -27.91 11.65
N VAL A 158 -1.71 -28.43 10.70
CA VAL A 158 -0.31 -28.82 10.94
C VAL A 158 0.52 -27.59 11.33
N ALA A 159 0.40 -26.47 10.59
CA ALA A 159 1.10 -25.24 10.91
C ALA A 159 0.77 -24.75 12.33
N LYS A 160 -0.52 -24.72 12.70
CA LYS A 160 -0.96 -24.37 14.05
C LYS A 160 -0.32 -25.25 15.13
N ILE A 161 -0.30 -26.57 14.93
CA ILE A 161 0.30 -27.51 15.88
C ILE A 161 1.81 -27.27 16.01
N VAL A 162 2.53 -27.12 14.89
CA VAL A 162 3.96 -26.84 14.88
C VAL A 162 4.27 -25.53 15.63
N LEU A 163 3.50 -24.47 15.36
CA LEU A 163 3.66 -23.19 16.04
C LEU A 163 3.34 -23.27 17.53
N LEU A 164 2.35 -24.08 17.93
CA LEU A 164 2.04 -24.32 19.36
C LEU A 164 3.19 -25.08 20.05
N ILE A 165 3.74 -26.11 19.40
CA ILE A 165 4.90 -26.85 19.93
C ILE A 165 6.10 -25.90 20.08
N PHE A 166 6.38 -25.09 19.06
CA PHE A 166 7.45 -24.10 19.12
C PHE A 166 7.24 -23.08 20.24
N MET A 167 6.01 -22.59 20.41
CA MET A 167 5.65 -21.70 21.51
C MET A 167 5.88 -22.35 22.88
N ILE A 168 5.46 -23.61 23.07
CA ILE A 168 5.68 -24.35 24.31
C ILE A 168 7.18 -24.54 24.57
N ILE A 169 7.97 -24.95 23.57
CA ILE A 169 9.42 -25.11 23.70
C ILE A 169 10.07 -23.76 24.08
N SER A 170 9.67 -22.66 23.44
CA SER A 170 10.19 -21.33 23.77
C SER A 170 9.86 -20.92 25.21
N LEU A 171 8.67 -21.26 25.71
CA LEU A 171 8.24 -20.96 27.07
C LEU A 171 9.01 -21.82 28.10
N VAL A 172 9.21 -23.11 27.81
CA VAL A 172 10.03 -24.00 28.65
C VAL A 172 11.48 -23.49 28.72
N ASN A 173 12.04 -23.06 27.58
CA ASN A 173 13.38 -22.48 27.54
C ASN A 173 13.48 -21.22 28.43
N TYR A 174 12.48 -20.34 28.39
CA TYR A 174 12.41 -19.17 29.26
C TYR A 174 12.29 -19.53 30.75
N MET A 175 11.56 -20.59 31.10
CA MET A 175 11.43 -21.05 32.48
C MET A 175 12.72 -21.68 33.03
N LEU A 176 13.47 -22.40 32.19
CA LEU A 176 14.73 -23.06 32.58
C LEU A 176 15.91 -22.09 32.63
N SER A 177 15.94 -21.10 31.74
CA SER A 177 17.01 -20.10 31.64
C SER A 177 16.42 -18.73 31.31
N PRO A 178 15.92 -18.00 32.33
CA PRO A 178 15.35 -16.68 32.12
C PRO A 178 16.44 -15.69 31.70
N GLY A 179 16.28 -15.11 30.52
CA GLY A 179 17.22 -14.16 29.93
C GLY A 179 16.59 -13.40 28.77
N LEU A 180 17.31 -12.39 28.26
CA LEU A 180 16.85 -11.55 27.14
C LEU A 180 16.57 -12.40 25.90
N ASP A 181 17.48 -13.33 25.56
CA ASP A 181 17.36 -14.20 24.38
C ASP A 181 16.15 -15.13 24.46
N SER A 182 15.90 -15.73 25.63
CA SER A 182 14.74 -16.60 25.82
C SER A 182 13.42 -15.82 25.84
N ALA A 183 13.42 -14.58 26.34
CA ALA A 183 12.28 -13.66 26.21
C ALA A 183 12.02 -13.28 24.74
N PHE A 184 13.07 -13.00 23.96
CA PHE A 184 12.95 -12.73 22.52
C PHE A 184 12.36 -13.93 21.76
N LEU A 185 12.79 -15.15 22.06
CA LEU A 185 12.25 -16.36 21.44
C LEU A 185 10.75 -16.54 21.73
N VAL A 186 10.30 -16.24 22.96
CA VAL A 186 8.87 -16.23 23.31
C VAL A 186 8.14 -15.13 22.53
N GLY A 187 8.73 -13.94 22.42
CA GLY A 187 8.18 -12.85 21.61
C GLY A 187 7.98 -13.25 20.15
N ILE A 188 8.99 -13.87 19.53
CA ILE A 188 8.92 -14.37 18.15
C ILE A 188 7.84 -15.44 18.00
N SER A 189 7.74 -16.39 18.93
CA SER A 189 6.73 -17.46 18.84
C SER A 189 5.30 -16.91 18.93
N ILE A 190 5.06 -15.90 19.77
CA ILE A 190 3.79 -15.16 19.85
C ILE A 190 3.51 -14.43 18.52
N VAL A 191 4.48 -13.71 17.97
CA VAL A 191 4.33 -13.00 16.69
C VAL A 191 4.01 -13.97 15.55
N MET A 192 4.70 -15.11 15.46
CA MET A 192 4.42 -16.13 14.45
C MET A 192 3.00 -16.70 14.58
N MET A 193 2.55 -16.96 15.82
CA MET A 193 1.18 -17.39 16.08
C MET A 193 0.17 -16.33 15.64
N ALA A 194 0.43 -15.05 15.97
CA ALA A 194 -0.42 -13.94 15.55
C ALA A 194 -0.49 -13.84 14.02
N MET A 195 0.64 -13.93 13.31
CA MET A 195 0.70 -13.90 11.84
C MET A 195 -0.17 -14.98 11.19
N LEU A 196 -0.26 -16.19 11.76
CA LEU A 196 -1.15 -17.24 11.25
C LEU A 196 -2.62 -16.80 11.30
N TYR A 197 -3.07 -16.25 12.43
CA TYR A 197 -4.46 -15.80 12.58
C TYR A 197 -4.74 -14.54 11.76
N MET A 198 -3.77 -13.64 11.63
CA MET A 198 -3.86 -12.47 10.75
C MET A 198 -4.03 -12.89 9.29
N TRP A 199 -3.28 -13.89 8.82
CA TRP A 199 -3.44 -14.43 7.48
C TRP A 199 -4.84 -15.04 7.25
N ILE A 200 -5.39 -15.75 8.24
CA ILE A 200 -6.77 -16.28 8.18
C ILE A 200 -7.78 -15.13 8.10
N LEU A 201 -7.60 -14.07 8.90
CA LEU A 201 -8.44 -12.88 8.89
C LEU A 201 -8.43 -12.21 7.51
N ILE A 202 -7.25 -11.96 6.94
CA ILE A 202 -7.10 -11.33 5.62
C ILE A 202 -7.75 -12.20 4.53
N SER A 203 -7.48 -13.51 4.54
CA SER A 203 -8.09 -14.47 3.60
C SER A 203 -9.62 -14.45 3.66
N CYS A 204 -10.16 -14.25 4.86
CA CYS A 204 -11.59 -14.16 5.09
C CYS A 204 -12.20 -12.92 4.43
N VAL A 205 -11.63 -11.75 4.73
CA VAL A 205 -12.07 -10.47 4.20
C VAL A 205 -11.95 -10.46 2.68
N GLU A 206 -10.87 -11.03 2.15
CA GLU A 206 -10.67 -11.16 0.70
C GLU A 206 -11.84 -11.90 0.05
N LYS A 207 -12.18 -13.09 0.56
CA LYS A 207 -13.22 -13.93 -0.03
C LYS A 207 -14.63 -13.36 0.13
N VAL A 208 -14.94 -12.83 1.31
CA VAL A 208 -16.30 -12.35 1.66
C VAL A 208 -16.57 -10.96 1.09
N HIS A 209 -15.56 -10.09 1.06
CA HIS A 209 -15.75 -8.68 0.77
C HIS A 209 -15.07 -8.17 -0.50
N MET A 210 -13.87 -8.68 -0.83
CA MET A 210 -13.10 -8.15 -1.97
C MET A 210 -13.48 -8.81 -3.29
N ILE A 211 -13.86 -10.09 -3.28
CA ILE A 211 -14.28 -10.79 -4.50
C ILE A 211 -15.76 -10.51 -4.79
N ARG A 212 -16.05 -9.87 -5.93
CA ARG A 212 -17.42 -9.49 -6.32
C ARG A 212 -17.63 -9.64 -7.82
N LYS A 213 -18.88 -9.93 -8.21
CA LYS A 213 -19.30 -9.88 -9.62
C LYS A 213 -19.72 -8.46 -9.99
N ILE A 214 -19.19 -7.96 -11.10
CA ILE A 214 -19.57 -6.66 -11.67
C ILE A 214 -19.90 -6.81 -13.14
N LYS A 215 -20.69 -5.86 -13.67
CA LYS A 215 -20.98 -5.78 -15.11
C LYS A 215 -19.74 -5.31 -15.87
N VAL A 216 -19.52 -5.84 -17.06
CA VAL A 216 -18.42 -5.45 -17.96
C VAL A 216 -18.48 -3.96 -18.34
N SER A 217 -19.67 -3.34 -18.29
CA SER A 217 -19.84 -1.91 -18.51
C SER A 217 -19.20 -1.04 -17.41
N GLY A 218 -19.02 -1.58 -16.21
CA GLY A 218 -18.41 -0.89 -15.07
C GLY A 218 -16.96 -1.27 -14.82
N LEU A 219 -16.34 -2.08 -15.70
CA LEU A 219 -14.90 -2.35 -15.63
C LEU A 219 -14.10 -1.12 -16.01
N THR A 220 -13.05 -0.85 -15.25
CA THR A 220 -12.06 0.18 -15.53
C THR A 220 -10.68 -0.44 -15.76
N GLU A 221 -9.77 0.33 -16.38
CA GLU A 221 -8.42 -0.15 -16.62
C GLU A 221 -7.69 -0.39 -15.30
N GLY A 222 -7.05 -1.55 -15.18
CA GLY A 222 -6.39 -1.99 -13.95
C GLY A 222 -7.25 -2.85 -13.01
N ASP A 223 -8.55 -3.05 -13.33
CA ASP A 223 -9.40 -3.95 -12.53
C ASP A 223 -8.86 -5.39 -12.54
N TRP A 224 -8.83 -6.02 -11.36
CA TRP A 224 -8.27 -7.36 -11.23
C TRP A 224 -9.35 -8.44 -11.42
N VAL A 225 -9.47 -8.97 -12.64
CA VAL A 225 -10.32 -10.13 -12.93
C VAL A 225 -9.70 -11.41 -12.34
N VAL A 226 -10.44 -12.10 -11.48
CA VAL A 226 -9.95 -13.24 -10.69
C VAL A 226 -10.00 -14.55 -11.48
N GLU A 227 -11.00 -14.69 -12.35
CA GLU A 227 -11.33 -15.94 -13.03
C GLU A 227 -11.05 -15.85 -14.53
N THR A 228 -10.67 -16.98 -15.14
CA THR A 228 -10.54 -17.06 -16.60
C THR A 228 -11.92 -16.94 -17.24
N VAL A 229 -12.10 -15.95 -18.11
CA VAL A 229 -13.36 -15.74 -18.82
C VAL A 229 -13.33 -16.55 -20.10
N MET A 230 -14.26 -17.50 -20.24
CA MET A 230 -14.40 -18.36 -21.42
C MET A 230 -15.76 -18.18 -22.08
N LYS A 231 -15.82 -18.25 -23.41
CA LYS A 231 -17.07 -18.29 -24.18
C LYS A 231 -16.97 -19.31 -25.30
N GLY A 232 -17.91 -20.26 -25.35
CA GLY A 232 -17.94 -21.30 -26.39
C GLY A 232 -16.67 -22.14 -26.46
N GLY A 233 -16.08 -22.48 -25.31
CA GLY A 233 -14.83 -23.26 -25.21
C GLY A 233 -13.55 -22.49 -25.55
N LYS A 234 -13.63 -21.20 -25.91
CA LYS A 234 -12.47 -20.34 -26.16
C LYS A 234 -12.21 -19.43 -24.96
N THR A 235 -10.95 -19.33 -24.56
CA THR A 235 -10.49 -18.37 -23.55
C THR A 235 -10.50 -16.97 -24.14
N ILE A 236 -11.31 -16.08 -23.54
CA ILE A 236 -11.42 -14.67 -23.94
C ILE A 236 -10.42 -13.83 -23.17
N LEU A 237 -10.29 -14.06 -21.87
CA LEU A 237 -9.41 -13.31 -20.98
C LEU A 237 -8.81 -14.24 -19.94
N LYS A 238 -7.50 -14.12 -19.70
CA LYS A 238 -6.81 -14.74 -18.57
C LYS A 238 -6.52 -13.69 -17.49
N PRO A 239 -6.59 -14.05 -16.20
CA PRO A 239 -6.19 -13.16 -15.12
C PRO A 239 -4.75 -12.66 -15.31
N ASN A 240 -4.54 -11.36 -15.08
CA ASN A 240 -3.23 -10.71 -15.06
C ASN A 240 -3.04 -9.99 -13.72
N LYS A 241 -1.80 -9.93 -13.23
CA LYS A 241 -1.42 -9.25 -11.97
C LYS A 241 -1.58 -7.73 -12.05
N THR A 242 -1.42 -7.14 -13.22
CA THR A 242 -1.55 -5.68 -13.44
C THR A 242 -3.00 -5.24 -13.73
N GLY A 243 -3.96 -6.16 -13.64
CA GLY A 243 -5.35 -5.91 -14.02
C GLY A 243 -5.60 -5.97 -15.52
N VAL A 244 -6.85 -5.67 -15.90
CA VAL A 244 -7.31 -5.66 -17.30
C VAL A 244 -6.92 -4.37 -18.02
N THR A 245 -6.56 -4.49 -19.29
CA THR A 245 -6.31 -3.34 -20.16
C THR A 245 -7.59 -2.83 -20.82
N THR A 246 -7.55 -1.63 -21.40
CA THR A 246 -8.64 -1.12 -22.24
C THR A 246 -8.96 -2.03 -23.42
N GLU A 247 -7.94 -2.68 -23.99
CA GLU A 247 -8.08 -3.69 -25.05
C GLU A 247 -8.83 -4.94 -24.56
N ASP A 248 -8.50 -5.43 -23.37
CA ASP A 248 -9.17 -6.56 -22.72
C ASP A 248 -10.66 -6.27 -22.49
N ILE A 249 -10.98 -5.07 -21.98
CA ILE A 249 -12.36 -4.62 -21.78
C ILE A 249 -13.09 -4.58 -23.13
N GLY A 250 -12.43 -4.10 -24.19
CA GLY A 250 -12.95 -4.12 -25.56
C GLY A 250 -13.26 -5.54 -26.05
N LEU A 251 -12.39 -6.51 -25.79
CA LEU A 251 -12.59 -7.92 -26.11
C LEU A 251 -13.78 -8.53 -25.37
N LEU A 252 -13.93 -8.24 -24.08
CA LEU A 252 -15.06 -8.70 -23.28
C LEU A 252 -16.40 -8.16 -23.82
N LYS A 253 -16.45 -6.86 -24.15
CA LYS A 253 -17.63 -6.20 -24.74
C LYS A 253 -17.97 -6.80 -26.11
N LYS A 254 -16.97 -6.98 -26.99
CA LYS A 254 -17.14 -7.60 -28.32
C LYS A 254 -17.71 -9.01 -28.23
N ASN A 255 -17.27 -9.78 -27.23
CA ASN A 255 -17.76 -11.12 -26.98
C ASN A 255 -19.07 -11.17 -26.18
N LYS A 256 -19.76 -10.04 -25.95
CA LYS A 256 -21.03 -9.96 -25.22
C LYS A 256 -20.98 -10.64 -23.84
N ILE A 257 -19.84 -10.55 -23.15
CA ILE A 257 -19.73 -10.96 -21.75
C ILE A 257 -20.46 -9.91 -20.92
N GLN A 258 -21.39 -10.34 -20.06
CA GLN A 258 -22.20 -9.42 -19.25
C GLN A 258 -21.54 -9.08 -17.92
N GLU A 259 -20.98 -10.08 -17.27
CA GLU A 259 -20.43 -9.98 -15.92
C GLU A 259 -19.09 -10.69 -15.80
N VAL A 260 -18.24 -10.19 -14.93
CA VAL A 260 -16.97 -10.80 -14.54
C VAL A 260 -16.77 -10.70 -13.03
N THR A 261 -16.01 -11.65 -12.48
CA THR A 261 -15.62 -11.66 -11.07
C THR A 261 -14.32 -10.87 -10.90
N ILE A 262 -14.37 -9.76 -10.15
CA ILE A 262 -13.20 -8.94 -9.85
C ILE A 262 -12.81 -9.02 -8.37
N LYS A 263 -11.56 -8.67 -8.07
CA LYS A 263 -11.05 -8.44 -6.71
C LYS A 263 -10.87 -6.94 -6.49
N VAL A 264 -11.69 -6.38 -5.59
CA VAL A 264 -11.63 -4.97 -5.18
C VAL A 264 -10.64 -4.80 -4.05
N GLY A 265 -9.74 -3.82 -4.18
CA GLY A 265 -8.75 -3.49 -3.15
C GLY A 265 -9.31 -2.72 -1.94
N ILE A 266 -8.47 -2.61 -0.90
CA ILE A 266 -8.66 -1.66 0.20
C ILE A 266 -8.38 -0.25 -0.35
N PRO A 267 -9.16 0.80 0.01
CA PRO A 267 -8.80 2.14 -0.41
C PRO A 267 -7.57 2.57 0.39
N PHE A 268 -6.39 2.53 -0.22
CA PHE A 268 -5.12 2.61 0.48
C PHE A 268 -4.59 4.04 0.62
N VAL A 269 -5.03 4.98 -0.22
CA VAL A 269 -4.56 6.38 -0.21
C VAL A 269 -4.81 7.11 1.11
N PRO A 270 -5.89 6.87 1.87
CA PRO A 270 -6.05 7.45 3.20
C PRO A 270 -4.88 7.12 4.14
N SER A 271 -4.21 5.98 3.97
CA SER A 271 -3.01 5.65 4.75
C SER A 271 -1.82 6.54 4.37
N PHE A 272 -1.69 6.92 3.09
CA PHE A 272 -0.67 7.87 2.63
C PHE A 272 -0.92 9.25 3.23
N LEU A 273 -2.18 9.69 3.27
CA LEU A 273 -2.56 10.96 3.90
C LEU A 273 -2.19 10.98 5.39
N ILE A 274 -2.52 9.92 6.13
CA ILE A 274 -2.15 9.83 7.55
C ILE A 274 -0.61 9.79 7.71
N ALA A 275 0.10 9.01 6.89
CA ALA A 275 1.56 8.94 6.92
C ALA A 275 2.23 10.30 6.64
N TYR A 276 1.67 11.07 5.72
CA TYR A 276 2.11 12.42 5.39
C TYR A 276 1.88 13.40 6.55
N ILE A 277 0.69 13.36 7.17
CA ILE A 277 0.38 14.17 8.36
C ILE A 277 1.32 13.82 9.52
N LEU A 278 1.58 12.52 9.77
CA LEU A 278 2.52 12.10 10.80
C LEU A 278 3.93 12.59 10.53
N MET A 279 4.38 12.56 9.27
CA MET A 279 5.67 13.15 8.87
C MET A 279 5.70 14.64 9.20
N MET A 280 4.64 15.40 8.91
CA MET A 280 4.57 16.84 9.20
C MET A 280 4.57 17.17 10.70
N ILE A 281 3.88 16.37 11.52
CA ILE A 281 3.72 16.62 12.97
C ILE A 281 4.94 16.15 13.75
N ILE A 282 5.40 14.92 13.48
CA ILE A 282 6.42 14.24 14.28
C ILE A 282 7.82 14.46 13.67
N GLY A 283 7.92 14.73 12.37
CA GLY A 283 9.19 14.82 11.67
C GLY A 283 9.92 13.47 11.65
N ASN A 284 11.24 13.51 11.82
CA ASN A 284 12.09 12.33 11.79
C ASN A 284 12.09 11.58 13.14
N TRP A 285 11.04 10.80 13.38
CA TRP A 285 10.98 9.97 14.59
C TRP A 285 11.96 8.79 14.61
N LEU A 286 12.57 8.43 13.46
CA LEU A 286 13.59 7.39 13.41
C LEU A 286 14.83 7.78 14.24
N VAL A 287 15.07 9.08 14.44
CA VAL A 287 16.12 9.60 15.33
C VAL A 287 15.88 9.23 16.79
N TYR A 288 14.65 8.89 17.19
CA TYR A 288 14.37 8.43 18.55
C TYR A 288 14.51 6.91 18.72
N LEU A 289 14.72 6.17 17.63
CA LEU A 289 14.94 4.72 17.66
C LEU A 289 16.43 4.32 17.73
N PHE A 290 17.35 5.25 17.49
CA PHE A 290 18.81 5.06 17.47
C PHE A 290 19.50 6.18 18.23
#